data_AF-A0A931M9V7-F1
#
_entry.id   AF-A0A931M9V7-F1
#
_cell.length_a   1.000
_cell.length_b   1.000
_cell.length_c   1.000
_cell.angle_alpha   90.00
_cell.angle_beta   90.00
_cell.angle_gamma   90.00
#
_symmetry.space_group_name_H-M   'P 1'
#
loop_
_entity.id
_entity.type
_entity.pdbx_description
1 polymer ?
#
loop_
_entity_poly.entity_id
_entity_poly.type
_entity_poly.pdbx_seq_one_letter_code
_entity_poly.pdbx_strand_id
1 'polypeptide(L)'
;MSIGKEQIYSSLIAFYLHQDRLMWSRVQTIVAVQGAVLGATYSLRKYDYFVWCGILALGVMLTVLIFFVMKRDQQVRDEIAEQIGNSFPLIPPPKWPALRGRFAIFLIVVILVGTDIALAIGMLIHRKIL
;
A
#
# COMPACT_ATOMS: atom_id res chain seq x y z
N MET A 1 25.43 32.04 8.44
CA MET A 1 24.19 32.24 7.67
C MET A 1 23.13 31.37 8.32
N SER A 2 22.29 31.96 9.17
CA SER A 2 21.26 31.22 9.92
C SER A 2 20.15 30.85 8.94
N ILE A 3 20.05 29.58 8.55
CA ILE A 3 18.85 29.08 7.87
C ILE A 3 17.67 29.40 8.79
N GLY A 4 16.73 30.22 8.32
CA GLY A 4 15.58 30.65 9.13
C GLY A 4 14.76 29.44 9.57
N LYS A 5 14.33 29.41 10.83
CA LYS A 5 13.46 28.35 11.39
C LYS A 5 12.23 28.09 10.52
N GLU A 6 11.71 29.13 9.86
CA GLU A 6 10.61 29.04 8.90
C GLU A 6 10.96 28.22 7.65
N GLN A 7 12.19 28.34 7.14
CA GLN A 7 12.62 27.59 5.96
C GLN A 7 12.73 26.10 6.29
N ILE A 8 13.29 25.75 7.45
CA ILE A 8 13.38 24.37 7.94
C ILE A 8 11.97 23.78 8.11
N TYR A 9 11.07 24.53 8.76
CA TYR A 9 9.68 24.11 8.95
C TYR A 9 8.96 23.88 7.61
N SER A 10 9.11 24.79 6.66
CA SER A 10 8.49 24.66 5.32
C SER A 10 9.00 23.43 4.57
N SER A 11 10.31 23.12 4.66
CA SER A 11 10.90 21.93 4.03
C SER A 11 10.40 20.64 4.68
N LEU A 12 10.29 20.60 6.01
CA LEU A 12 9.76 19.45 6.75
C LEU A 12 8.28 19.17 6.41
N ILE A 13 7.45 20.21 6.32
CA ILE A 13 6.06 20.06 5.87
C ILE A 13 6.00 19.59 4.42
N ALA A 14 6.80 20.20 3.52
CA ALA A 14 6.81 19.81 2.12
C ALA A 14 7.18 18.34 1.96
N PHE A 15 8.15 17.86 2.74
CA PHE A 15 8.50 16.45 2.78
C PHE A 15 7.35 15.58 3.32
N TYR A 16 6.70 16.00 4.41
CA TYR A 16 5.53 15.29 4.95
C TYR A 16 4.40 15.15 3.93
N LEU A 17 4.06 16.23 3.22
CA LEU A 17 3.06 16.23 2.16
C LEU A 17 3.47 15.37 0.97
N HIS A 18 4.77 15.34 0.65
CA HIS A 18 5.30 14.46 -0.39
C HIS A 18 5.11 12.99 -0.02
N GLN A 19 5.37 12.60 1.23
CA GLN A 19 5.13 11.24 1.71
C GLN A 19 3.65 10.82 1.62
N ASP A 20 2.73 11.74 1.84
CA ASP A 20 1.30 11.46 1.69
C ASP A 20 0.90 11.23 0.22
N ARG A 21 1.47 12.01 -0.71
CA ARG A 21 1.30 11.78 -2.16
C ARG A 21 1.88 10.43 -2.60
N LEU A 22 3.04 10.04 -2.07
CA LEU A 22 3.63 8.72 -2.33
C LEU A 22 2.69 7.61 -1.85
N MET A 23 2.14 7.74 -0.64
CA MET A 23 1.16 6.78 -0.10
C MET A 23 -0.02 6.57 -1.05
N TRP A 24 -0.59 7.66 -1.56
CA TRP A 24 -1.70 7.59 -2.52
C TRP A 24 -1.29 6.92 -3.84
N SER A 25 -0.12 7.25 -4.37
CA SER A 25 0.43 6.60 -5.58
C SER A 25 0.60 5.08 -5.39
N ARG A 26 1.02 4.63 -4.20
CA ARG A 26 1.11 3.19 -3.89
C ARG A 26 -0.25 2.51 -3.84
N VAL A 27 -1.28 3.17 -3.30
CA VAL A 27 -2.67 2.65 -3.32
C VAL A 27 -3.13 2.46 -4.77
N GLN A 28 -2.91 3.45 -5.64
CA GLN A 28 -3.26 3.34 -7.06
C GLN A 28 -2.51 2.20 -7.74
N THR A 29 -1.24 1.97 -7.39
CA THR A 29 -0.45 0.86 -7.91
C THR A 29 -1.02 -0.48 -7.48
N ILE A 30 -1.43 -0.65 -6.22
CA ILE A 30 -2.09 -1.87 -5.73
C ILE A 30 -3.37 -2.15 -6.54
N VAL A 31 -4.21 -1.13 -6.73
CA VAL A 31 -5.45 -1.27 -7.51
C VAL A 31 -5.15 -1.69 -8.95
N ALA A 32 -4.14 -1.09 -9.58
CA ALA A 32 -3.73 -1.45 -10.94
C ALA A 32 -3.19 -2.89 -11.03
N VAL A 33 -2.34 -3.30 -10.07
CA VAL A 33 -1.82 -4.68 -10.00
C VAL A 33 -2.95 -5.68 -9.86
N GLN A 34 -3.90 -5.42 -8.95
CA GLN A 34 -5.03 -6.31 -8.71
C GLN A 34 -6.00 -6.37 -9.90
N GLY A 35 -6.25 -5.24 -10.55
CA GLY A 35 -6.99 -5.22 -11.83
C GLY A 35 -6.31 -6.06 -12.92
N ALA A 36 -4.98 -5.98 -13.02
CA ALA A 36 -4.20 -6.77 -13.98
C ALA A 36 -4.23 -8.27 -13.65
N VAL A 37 -4.12 -8.64 -12.37
CA VAL A 37 -4.20 -10.03 -11.90
C VAL A 37 -5.57 -10.63 -12.21
N LEU A 38 -6.66 -9.91 -11.91
CA LEU A 38 -8.03 -10.33 -12.22
C LEU A 38 -8.27 -10.42 -13.74
N GLY A 39 -7.76 -9.47 -14.52
CA GLY A 39 -7.85 -9.50 -15.97
C GLY A 39 -7.09 -10.68 -16.58
N ALA A 40 -5.87 -10.94 -16.11
CA ALA A 40 -5.02 -12.02 -16.58
C ALA A 40 -5.63 -13.39 -16.23
N THR A 41 -6.09 -13.56 -14.99
CA THR A 41 -6.79 -14.78 -14.57
C THR A 41 -8.07 -15.01 -15.37
N TYR A 42 -8.90 -13.99 -15.60
CA TYR A 42 -10.09 -14.15 -16.44
C TYR A 42 -9.75 -14.54 -17.89
N SER A 43 -8.77 -13.88 -18.49
CA SER A 43 -8.35 -14.16 -19.87
C SER A 43 -7.75 -15.56 -20.04
N LEU A 44 -7.08 -16.07 -19.00
CA LEU A 44 -6.39 -17.36 -19.03
C LEU A 44 -7.19 -18.50 -18.39
N ARG A 45 -8.50 -18.31 -18.17
CA ARG A 45 -9.36 -19.33 -17.53
C ARG A 45 -9.41 -20.70 -18.21
N LYS A 46 -9.05 -20.78 -19.49
CA LYS A 46 -9.03 -22.02 -20.29
C LYS A 46 -7.65 -22.71 -20.32
N TYR A 47 -6.62 -22.06 -19.80
CA TYR A 47 -5.25 -22.58 -19.79
C TYR A 47 -4.99 -23.42 -18.54
N ASP A 48 -3.81 -24.05 -18.49
CA ASP A 48 -3.40 -24.90 -17.38
C ASP A 48 -3.49 -24.19 -16.02
N TYR A 49 -3.99 -24.94 -15.04
CA TYR A 49 -4.14 -24.52 -13.66
C TYR A 49 -2.85 -23.92 -13.06
N PHE A 50 -1.68 -24.45 -13.45
CA PHE A 50 -0.39 -23.95 -12.97
C PHE A 50 -0.12 -22.50 -13.40
N VAL A 51 -0.52 -22.13 -14.61
CA VAL A 51 -0.39 -20.74 -15.10
C VAL A 51 -1.29 -19.81 -14.28
N TRP A 52 -2.51 -20.26 -14.00
CA TRP A 52 -3.49 -19.51 -13.23
C TRP A 52 -3.01 -19.23 -11.79
N CYS A 53 -2.54 -20.27 -11.11
CA CYS A 53 -1.98 -20.14 -9.76
C CYS A 53 -0.68 -19.34 -9.74
N GLY A 54 0.14 -19.42 -10.79
CA GLY A 54 1.32 -18.58 -10.93
C GLY A 54 0.97 -17.09 -10.96
N ILE A 55 -0.08 -16.71 -11.69
CA ILE A 55 -0.54 -15.32 -11.80
C ILE A 55 -1.08 -14.81 -10.44
N LEU A 56 -1.90 -15.60 -9.76
CA LEU A 56 -2.40 -15.25 -8.43
C LEU A 56 -1.26 -15.12 -7.41
N ALA A 57 -0.31 -16.06 -7.42
CA ALA A 57 0.85 -16.00 -6.53
C ALA A 57 1.71 -14.76 -6.78
N LEU A 58 1.91 -14.38 -8.06
CA LEU A 58 2.61 -13.17 -8.43
C LEU A 58 1.83 -11.90 -8.00
N GLY A 59 0.51 -11.91 -8.12
CA GLY A 59 -0.37 -10.85 -7.63
C GLY A 59 -0.25 -10.61 -6.12
N VAL A 60 -0.32 -11.69 -5.34
CA VAL A 60 -0.10 -11.66 -3.89
C VAL A 60 1.29 -11.14 -3.56
N MET A 61 2.33 -11.67 -4.21
CA MET A 61 3.72 -11.27 -3.97
C MET A 61 3.92 -9.76 -4.20
N LEU A 62 3.44 -9.22 -5.32
CA LEU A 62 3.55 -7.79 -5.63
C LEU A 62 2.76 -6.93 -4.64
N THR A 63 1.55 -7.36 -4.28
CA THR A 63 0.71 -6.64 -3.31
C THR A 63 1.39 -6.57 -1.94
N VAL A 64 1.98 -7.66 -1.48
CA VAL A 64 2.74 -7.73 -0.22
C VAL A 64 3.98 -6.84 -0.28
N LEU A 65 4.73 -6.86 -1.39
CA LEU A 65 5.92 -6.01 -1.56
C LEU A 65 5.55 -4.53 -1.49
N ILE A 66 4.51 -4.11 -2.20
CA ILE A 66 4.03 -2.71 -2.15
C ILE A 66 3.58 -2.35 -0.73
N PHE A 67 2.90 -3.26 -0.03
CA PHE A 67 2.50 -3.03 1.35
C PHE A 67 3.69 -2.81 2.29
N PHE A 68 4.79 -3.55 2.13
CA PHE A 68 6.02 -3.32 2.89
C PHE A 68 6.65 -1.95 2.59
N VAL A 69 6.65 -1.52 1.32
CA VAL A 69 7.10 -0.17 0.94
C VAL A 69 6.23 0.89 1.63
N MET A 70 4.89 0.73 1.58
CA MET A 70 3.97 1.64 2.27
C MET A 70 4.21 1.67 3.78
N LYS A 71 4.50 0.53 4.42
CA LYS A 71 4.87 0.47 5.84
C LYS A 71 6.15 1.24 6.13
N ARG A 72 7.15 1.15 5.26
CA ARG A 72 8.40 1.91 5.40
C ARG A 72 8.16 3.41 5.23
N ASP A 73 7.41 3.81 4.22
CA ASP A 73 7.04 5.22 3.98
C ASP A 73 6.27 5.81 5.18
N GLN A 74 5.40 5.00 5.82
CA GLN A 74 4.71 5.39 7.05
C GLN A 74 5.68 5.63 8.21
N GLN A 75 6.65 4.75 8.43
CA GLN A 75 7.64 4.91 9.49
C GLN A 75 8.44 6.19 9.32
N VAL A 76 8.96 6.43 8.11
CA VAL A 76 9.72 7.65 7.79
C VAL A 76 8.87 8.91 8.02
N ARG A 77 7.60 8.88 7.60
CA ARG A 77 6.67 10.00 7.84
C ARG A 77 6.44 10.26 9.32
N ASP A 78 6.30 9.19 10.11
CA ASP A 78 6.03 9.28 11.56
C ASP A 78 7.24 9.82 12.32
N GLU A 79 8.45 9.37 11.98
CA GLU A 79 9.72 9.91 12.51
C GLU A 79 9.83 11.43 12.25
N ILE A 80 9.43 11.89 11.07
CA ILE A 80 9.46 13.31 10.70
C ILE A 80 8.38 14.11 11.42
N ALA A 81 7.18 13.55 11.57
CA ALA A 81 6.11 14.20 12.33
C ALA A 81 6.53 14.41 13.80
N GLU A 82 7.22 13.43 14.39
CA GLU A 82 7.79 13.54 15.73
C GLU A 82 8.90 14.59 15.80
N GLN A 83 9.82 14.62 14.82
CA GLN A 83 10.85 15.66 14.73
C GLN A 83 10.27 17.07 14.63
N ILE A 84 9.19 17.27 13.86
CA ILE A 84 8.48 18.55 13.77
C ILE A 84 7.89 18.92 15.13
N GLY A 85 7.21 17.99 15.81
CA GLY A 85 6.61 18.23 17.13
C GLY A 85 7.64 18.61 18.19
N ASN A 86 8.80 17.95 18.19
CA ASN A 86 9.88 18.23 19.14
C ASN A 86 10.63 19.54 18.82
N SER A 87 10.82 19.86 17.54
CA SER A 87 11.57 21.06 17.11
C SER A 87 10.71 22.34 17.11
N PHE A 88 9.38 22.19 16.99
CA PHE A 88 8.43 23.30 16.84
C PHE A 88 7.18 23.12 17.73
N PRO A 89 7.31 23.13 19.07
CA PRO A 89 6.22 22.80 20.00
C PRO A 89 5.06 23.81 19.99
N LEU A 90 5.30 25.05 19.51
CA LEU A 90 4.27 26.09 19.37
C LEU A 90 3.38 25.88 18.14
N ILE A 91 3.79 25.01 17.21
CA ILE A 91 3.04 24.73 15.99
C ILE A 91 2.38 23.36 16.18
N PRO A 92 1.04 23.28 16.15
CA PRO A 92 0.36 22.01 16.35
C PRO A 92 0.88 21.01 15.30
N PRO A 93 1.29 19.79 15.71
CA PRO A 93 1.69 18.78 14.76
C PRO A 93 0.52 18.52 13.80
N PRO A 94 0.79 18.21 12.53
CA PRO A 94 -0.26 17.94 11.55
C PRO A 94 -1.14 16.76 12.02
N LYS A 95 -2.27 17.08 12.66
CA LYS A 95 -3.28 16.12 13.16
C LYS A 95 -4.20 15.66 12.01
N TRP A 96 -3.63 15.03 10.99
CA TRP A 96 -4.44 14.35 9.97
C TRP A 96 -4.85 12.96 10.46
N PRO A 97 -5.97 12.35 9.98
CA PRO A 97 -6.51 11.10 10.51
C PRO A 97 -5.66 9.89 10.07
N ALA A 98 -4.39 9.86 10.50
CA ALA A 98 -3.42 8.86 10.12
C ALA A 98 -3.83 7.45 10.60
N LEU A 99 -4.48 7.35 11.76
CA LEU A 99 -4.95 6.06 12.30
C LEU A 99 -6.06 5.44 11.44
N ARG A 100 -7.02 6.23 10.95
CA ARG A 100 -8.12 5.72 10.11
C ARG A 100 -7.63 5.30 8.72
N GLY A 101 -6.73 6.08 8.12
CA GLY A 101 -6.12 5.73 6.83
C GLY A 101 -5.27 4.47 6.87
N ARG A 102 -4.48 4.28 7.95
CA ARG A 102 -3.63 3.08 8.14
C ARG A 102 -4.44 1.80 8.24
N PHE A 103 -5.52 1.83 9.03
CA PHE A 103 -6.39 0.67 9.18
C PHE A 103 -7.12 0.35 7.87
N ALA A 104 -7.59 1.37 7.14
CA ALA A 104 -8.21 1.19 5.83
C ALA A 104 -7.25 0.53 4.82
N ILE A 105 -6.00 0.98 4.72
CA ILE A 105 -4.99 0.38 3.83
C ILE A 105 -4.72 -1.08 4.21
N PHE A 106 -4.57 -1.37 5.50
CA PHE A 106 -4.38 -2.75 5.97
C PHE A 106 -5.57 -3.63 5.60
N LEU A 107 -6.80 -3.18 5.86
CA LEU A 107 -8.01 -3.91 5.48
C LEU A 107 -8.09 -4.15 3.97
N ILE A 108 -7.77 -3.15 3.16
CA ILE A 108 -7.77 -3.29 1.69
C ILE A 108 -6.79 -4.39 1.27
N VAL A 109 -5.57 -4.38 1.78
CA VAL A 109 -4.57 -5.42 1.44
C VAL A 109 -5.01 -6.80 1.90
N VAL A 110 -5.55 -6.93 3.12
CA VAL A 110 -6.06 -8.21 3.63
C VAL A 110 -7.20 -8.74 2.77
N ILE A 111 -8.15 -7.87 2.39
CA ILE A 111 -9.26 -8.25 1.52
C ILE A 111 -8.73 -8.72 0.18
N LEU A 112 -7.83 -7.96 -0.46
CA LEU A 112 -7.26 -8.28 -1.77
C LEU A 112 -6.55 -9.63 -1.78
N VAL A 113 -5.63 -9.84 -0.84
CA VAL A 113 -4.92 -11.12 -0.69
C VAL A 113 -5.90 -12.26 -0.37
N GLY A 114 -6.92 -11.99 0.44
CA GLY A 114 -7.99 -12.93 0.73
C GLY A 114 -8.75 -13.36 -0.53
N THR A 115 -9.08 -12.42 -1.42
CA THR A 115 -9.70 -12.72 -2.73
C THR A 115 -8.81 -13.59 -3.59
N ASP A 116 -7.51 -13.29 -3.69
CA ASP A 116 -6.56 -14.09 -4.49
C ASP A 116 -6.48 -15.54 -3.97
N ILE A 117 -6.42 -15.72 -2.64
CA ILE A 117 -6.39 -17.04 -2.00
C ILE A 117 -7.72 -17.78 -2.22
N ALA A 118 -8.86 -17.11 -2.04
CA ALA A 118 -10.17 -17.70 -2.23
C ALA A 118 -10.38 -18.17 -3.68
N LEU A 119 -9.93 -17.39 -4.66
CA LEU A 119 -9.96 -17.76 -6.07
C LEU A 119 -9.08 -18.97 -6.37
N ALA A 120 -7.87 -19.02 -5.80
CA ALA A 120 -6.97 -20.17 -5.95
C ALA A 120 -7.60 -21.47 -5.37
N ILE A 121 -8.20 -21.40 -4.18
CA ILE A 121 -8.86 -22.53 -3.52
C ILE A 121 -10.11 -22.97 -4.30
N GLY A 122 -10.95 -22.03 -4.72
CA GLY A 122 -12.16 -22.33 -5.49
C GLY A 122 -11.86 -23.12 -6.78
N MET A 123 -10.79 -22.74 -7.48
CA MET A 123 -10.33 -23.45 -8.68
C MET A 123 -9.79 -24.85 -8.37
N LEU A 124 -9.04 -25.01 -7.26
CA LEU A 124 -8.58 -26.32 -6.81
C LEU A 124 -9.73 -27.28 -6.53
N ILE A 125 -10.81 -26.79 -5.91
CA ILE A 125 -11.99 -27.58 -5.58
C ILE A 125 -12.76 -27.95 -6.85
N HIS A 126 -13.01 -26.98 -7.75
CA HIS A 126 -13.71 -27.24 -9.01
C HIS A 126 -13.03 -28.34 -9.84
N ARG A 127 -11.70 -28.39 -9.84
CA ARG A 127 -10.94 -29.45 -10.53
C ARG A 127 -11.10 -30.82 -9.88
N LYS A 128 -11.27 -30.93 -8.56
CA LYS A 128 -11.45 -32.24 -7.89
C LYS A 128 -12.82 -32.87 -8.20
N ILE A 129 -13.76 -32.09 -8.72
CA ILE A 129 -15.14 -32.51 -8.99
C ILE A 129 -15.33 -32.93 -10.46
N LEU A 130 -14.40 -32.56 -11.35
CA LEU A 130 -14.34 -32.93 -12.78
C LEU A 130 -13.32 -34.04 -13.02
#